data_AF-A0A3N7IKQ2-F1
#
_entry.id   AF-A0A3N7IKQ2-F1
#
_cell.length_a   1.000
_cell.length_b   1.000
_cell.length_c   1.000
_cell.angle_alpha   90.00
_cell.angle_beta   90.00
_cell.angle_gamma   90.00
#
_symmetry.space_group_name_H-M   'P 1'
#
loop_
_entity.id
_entity.type
_entity.pdbx_description
1 polymer ?
#
loop_
_entity_poly.entity_id
_entity_poly.type
_entity_poly.pdbx_seq_one_letter_code
_entity_poly.pdbx_strand_id
1 'polypeptide(L)' 'MKATHDESTFTLTGKIWSATYPLDELPKWLAFYRSRRARFPKAGDSYDATIAALEELERTLSGRR' A
#
# COMPACT_ATOMS: atom_id res chain seq x y z
N MET A 1 1.35 -5.17 -8.77
CA MET A 1 0.83 -3.97 -8.09
C MET A 1 1.92 -2.93 -8.13
N LYS A 2 1.61 -1.65 -8.36
CA LYS A 2 2.60 -0.57 -8.31
C LYS A 2 2.10 0.53 -7.39
N ALA A 3 2.97 1.00 -6.49
CA ALA A 3 2.73 2.19 -5.69
C ALA A 3 3.67 3.29 -6.19
N THR A 4 3.13 4.44 -6.57
CA THR A 4 3.90 5.66 -6.85
C THR A 4 3.54 6.73 -5.84
N HIS A 5 4.42 7.68 -5.60
CA HIS A 5 4.13 8.80 -4.70
C HIS A 5 4.67 10.11 -5.25
N ASP A 6 3.98 11.16 -4.85
CA ASP A 6 4.39 12.56 -5.00
C ASP A 6 4.73 13.10 -3.60
N GLU A 7 4.88 14.42 -3.45
CA GLU A 7 5.27 15.04 -2.18
C GLU A 7 4.22 14.89 -1.06
N SER A 8 2.94 14.69 -1.40
CA SER A 8 1.83 14.66 -0.43
C SER A 8 0.86 13.48 -0.58
N THR A 9 0.92 12.74 -1.69
CA THR A 9 -0.01 11.65 -2.01
C THR A 9 0.70 10.43 -2.56
N PHE A 10 0.08 9.27 -2.44
CA PHE A 10 0.49 8.06 -3.14
C PHE A 10 -0.65 7.50 -3.99
N THR A 11 -0.28 6.93 -5.13
CA THR A 11 -1.19 6.28 -6.06
C THR A 11 -0.89 4.79 -6.11
N LEU A 12 -1.93 4.00 -5.86
CA LEU A 12 -1.93 2.56 -6.02
C LEU A 12 -2.52 2.20 -7.38
N THR A 13 -1.71 1.58 -8.23
CA THR A 13 -2.13 1.09 -9.55
C THR A 13 -2.18 -0.43 -9.53
N GLY A 14 -3.41 -0.95 -9.64
CA GLY A 14 -3.73 -2.35 -9.88
C GLY A 14 -3.80 -2.68 -11.37
N LYS A 15 -4.25 -3.89 -11.71
CA LYS A 15 -4.35 -4.34 -13.12
C LYS A 15 -5.39 -3.58 -13.94
N ILE A 16 -6.49 -3.18 -13.30
CA ILE A 16 -7.66 -2.56 -13.94
C ILE A 16 -8.17 -1.34 -13.17
N TRP A 17 -7.46 -0.95 -12.10
CA TRP A 17 -7.87 0.14 -11.22
C TRP A 17 -6.66 0.96 -10.80
N SER A 18 -6.90 2.24 -10.52
CA SER A 18 -5.92 3.13 -9.92
C SER A 18 -6.63 3.98 -8.87
N ALA A 19 -6.01 4.19 -7.71
CA ALA A 19 -6.56 5.04 -6.67
C ALA A 19 -5.46 5.85 -5.98
N THR A 20 -5.74 7.11 -5.70
CA THR A 20 -4.81 8.06 -5.08
C THR A 20 -5.27 8.42 -3.68
N TYR A 21 -4.34 8.39 -2.73
CA TYR A 21 -4.59 8.63 -1.30
C TYR A 21 -3.53 9.57 -0.72
N PRO A 22 -3.82 10.29 0.37
CA PRO A 22 -2.83 11.09 1.08
C PRO A 22 -1.72 10.22 1.69
N LEU A 23 -0.47 10.70 1.66
CA LEU A 23 0.67 10.02 2.29
C LEU A 23 0.49 9.84 3.81
N ASP A 24 -0.20 10.77 4.45
CA ASP A 24 -0.52 10.69 5.89
C ASP A 24 -1.38 9.45 6.23
N GLU A 25 -2.17 8.96 5.26
CA GLU A 25 -2.97 7.75 5.42
C GLU A 25 -2.20 6.46 5.12
N LEU A 26 -0.95 6.53 4.65
CA LEU A 26 -0.13 5.35 4.33
C LEU A 26 -0.11 4.29 5.46
N PRO A 27 0.21 4.64 6.73
CA PRO A 27 0.23 3.67 7.82
C PRO A 27 -1.16 3.06 8.09
N LYS A 28 -2.24 3.83 7.91
CA LYS A 28 -3.62 3.36 8.04
C LYS A 28 -3.95 2.32 6.97
N TRP A 29 -3.58 2.57 5.71
CA TRP A 29 -3.78 1.63 4.61
C TRP A 29 -2.95 0.36 4.80
N LEU A 30 -1.70 0.48 5.26
CA LEU A 30 -0.85 -0.67 5.54
C LEU A 30 -1.46 -1.58 6.62
N ALA A 31 -1.89 -1.00 7.74
CA ALA A 31 -2.57 -1.74 8.81
C ALA A 31 -3.85 -2.42 8.32
N PHE A 32 -4.63 -1.73 7.47
CA PHE A 32 -5.86 -2.26 6.90
C PHE A 32 -5.62 -3.49 6.02
N TYR A 33 -4.66 -3.44 5.09
CA TYR A 33 -4.38 -4.58 4.21
C TYR A 33 -3.77 -5.76 4.97
N ARG A 34 -2.91 -5.51 5.96
CA ARG A 34 -2.38 -6.56 6.85
C ARG A 34 -3.51 -7.23 7.65
N SER A 35 -4.43 -6.43 8.20
CA SER A 35 -5.60 -6.95 8.92
C SER A 35 -6.51 -7.78 8.01
N ARG A 36 -6.74 -7.34 6.76
CA ARG A 36 -7.47 -8.13 5.75
C ARG A 36 -6.79 -9.46 5.43
N ARG A 37 -5.47 -9.46 5.22
CA ARG A 37 -4.70 -10.70 5.00
C ARG A 37 -4.86 -11.68 6.16
N ALA A 38 -4.75 -11.19 7.39
CA ALA A 38 -4.91 -12.02 8.58
C ALA A 38 -6.35 -12.56 8.76
N ARG A 39 -7.36 -11.73 8.45
CA ARG A 39 -8.77 -12.07 8.64
C ARG A 39 -9.37 -12.92 7.52
N PHE A 40 -8.82 -12.82 6.31
CA PHE A 40 -9.31 -13.54 5.13
C PHE A 40 -8.21 -14.43 4.53
N PRO A 41 -7.82 -15.53 5.21
CA PRO A 41 -6.79 -16.44 4.69
C PRO A 41 -7.18 -17.09 3.35
N LYS A 42 -8.50 -17.17 3.05
CA LYS A 42 -9.01 -17.64 1.76
C LYS A 42 -8.65 -16.73 0.57
N ALA A 43 -8.31 -15.46 0.82
CA ALA A 43 -7.88 -14.54 -0.22
C ALA A 43 -6.44 -14.80 -0.68
N GLY A 44 -5.72 -15.69 0.02
CA GLY A 44 -4.34 -16.05 -0.27
C GLY A 44 -3.45 -14.81 -0.40
N ASP A 45 -2.64 -14.79 -1.44
CA ASP A 45 -1.63 -13.75 -1.69
C ASP A 45 -2.18 -12.51 -2.41
N SER A 46 -3.51 -12.39 -2.50
CA SER A 46 -4.17 -11.29 -3.23
C SER A 46 -3.80 -9.90 -2.68
N TYR A 47 -3.48 -9.82 -1.38
CA TYR A 47 -3.09 -8.57 -0.73
C TYR A 47 -1.57 -8.38 -0.63
N ASP A 48 -0.78 -9.45 -0.78
CA ASP A 48 0.67 -9.43 -0.53
C ASP A 48 1.38 -8.46 -1.47
N ALA A 49 0.98 -8.42 -2.75
CA ALA A 49 1.53 -7.45 -3.70
C ALA A 49 1.19 -5.99 -3.35
N THR A 50 0.05 -5.74 -2.70
CA THR A 50 -0.33 -4.37 -2.26
C THR A 50 0.40 -3.99 -0.99
N ILE A 51 0.48 -4.91 -0.03
CA ILE A 51 1.24 -4.71 1.22
C ILE A 51 2.70 -4.43 0.89
N ALA A 52 3.35 -5.27 0.06
CA ALA A 52 4.75 -5.08 -0.30
C ALA A 52 5.01 -3.71 -0.96
N ALA A 53 4.12 -3.26 -1.84
CA ALA A 53 4.24 -1.95 -2.48
C ALA A 53 4.10 -0.78 -1.49
N LEU A 54 3.18 -0.89 -0.52
CA LEU A 54 3.01 0.12 0.53
C LEU A 54 4.19 0.13 1.51
N GLU A 55 4.74 -1.03 1.86
CA GLU A 55 5.94 -1.13 2.72
C GLU A 55 7.18 -0.56 2.03
N GLU A 56 7.34 -0.79 0.73
CA GLU A 56 8.43 -0.18 -0.05
C GLU A 56 8.31 1.34 -0.11
N LEU A 57 7.08 1.84 -0.27
CA LEU A 57 6.81 3.27 -0.21
C LEU A 57 7.16 3.85 1.17
N GLU A 58 6.74 3.20 2.27
CA GLU A 58 7.07 3.62 3.63
C GLU A 58 8.58 3.66 3.86
N ARG A 59 9.32 2.64 3.40
CA ARG A 59 10.80 2.62 3.46
C ARG A 59 11.42 3.77 2.68
N THR A 60 10.90 4.06 1.50
CA THR A 60 11.40 5.15 0.64
C THR A 60 11.21 6.52 1.31
N LEU A 61 10.07 6.74 1.97
CA LEU A 61 9.78 7.98 2.70
C LEU A 61 10.60 8.08 3.98
N SER A 62 10.75 6.98 4.73
CA SER A 62 11.51 6.96 5.97
C SER A 62 13.02 7.06 5.75
N GLY A 63 13.54 6.60 4.61
CA GLY A 63 14.95 6.71 4.24
C GLY A 63 15.34 8.08 3.68
N ARG A 64 14.38 8.97 3.46
CA ARG A 64 14.58 10.33 2.94
C ARG A 64 14.71 11.39 4.05
N ARG A 65 14.89 10.94 5.29
CA ARG A 65 14.87 11.75 6.52
C ARG A 65 16.27 12.03 7.05
#